data_AF-A0ABD4B722-F1
#
_entry.id   AF-A0ABD4B722-F1
#
_cell.length_a   1.000
_cell.length_b   1.000
_cell.length_c   1.000
_cell.angle_alpha   90.00
_cell.angle_beta   90.00
_cell.angle_gamma   90.00
#
_symmetry.space_group_name_H-M   'P 1'
#
loop_
_entity.id
_entity.type
_entity.pdbx_description
1 polymer ?
#
loop_
_entity_poly.entity_id
_entity_poly.type
_entity_poly.pdbx_seq_one_letter_code
_entity_poly.pdbx_strand_id
1 'polypeptide(L)'
;MRASNLWILTEERPKDNVLRTIIEKFALDNRIGIFISNFHIIPIIDGCNGNFTFCYQVLGACSPFICNIYIINVSGSSSFVDFLIFFQDSRPNPLADIPLYIIEETKTDDSESRNTGIYQRASKFVYASSIFPNARKIMLYSLQISQKDTPTQTNIFGTRCLMTLGVEILGKRLDENLCPFYSMEELIAFKENMRKAPKNNTPINIVQYNNKITISGRLSKNNSLSHDPNIGALSLISATIRKLGYLGEIEIISHDLSQEYIKNDNKFIRVANILNIQLENLTIPRVLPNRNDYWYYESSGEKLATIFLHLVIEHFTTAKSIYENHAGCERGYFFTPTGKAVAVKKYEDRDRYKSGDKSAKIAIPDLVISDVDRSEIINIEGKQFIKVDIGLRELSGFDAFEKIYISHYYPNARIIRSLVLFGSSENEISEVSFPKLSQCDLVKIGFVLNENGKMILQTHSPEIFKEALKNLHSFYGLNF
;
A
#
# COMPACT_ATOMS: atom_id res chain seq x y z
N MET A 1 18.71 -24.64 9.14
CA MET A 1 17.30 -24.39 8.76
C MET A 1 16.89 -25.49 7.78
N ARG A 2 15.66 -26.02 7.86
CA ARG A 2 15.14 -26.96 6.86
C ARG A 2 14.72 -26.19 5.61
N ALA A 3 14.92 -26.77 4.42
CA ALA A 3 14.47 -26.17 3.18
C ALA A 3 12.94 -26.07 3.13
N SER A 4 12.42 -24.92 2.70
CA SER A 4 10.98 -24.65 2.66
C SER A 4 10.63 -23.50 1.70
N ASN A 5 9.35 -23.17 1.58
CA ASN A 5 8.88 -22.07 0.73
C ASN A 5 8.84 -20.75 1.50
N LEU A 6 9.24 -19.65 0.84
CA LEU A 6 9.06 -18.29 1.35
C LEU A 6 7.76 -17.72 0.78
N TRP A 7 6.79 -17.42 1.64
CA TRP A 7 5.52 -16.82 1.24
C TRP A 7 5.52 -15.34 1.58
N ILE A 8 5.25 -14.50 0.58
CA ILE A 8 5.16 -13.06 0.67
C ILE A 8 3.69 -12.70 0.42
N LEU A 9 2.94 -12.44 1.48
CA LEU A 9 1.56 -11.97 1.35
C LEU A 9 1.56 -10.45 1.33
N THR A 10 0.84 -9.83 0.41
CA THR A 10 0.85 -8.37 0.26
C THR A 10 -0.50 -7.77 -0.09
N GLU A 11 -0.79 -6.57 0.46
CA GLU A 11 -1.93 -5.75 0.03
C GLU A 11 -1.63 -4.93 -1.23
N GLU A 12 -0.33 -4.70 -1.48
CA GLU A 12 0.24 -3.84 -2.50
C GLU A 12 0.61 -4.63 -3.77
N ARG A 13 0.99 -3.91 -4.83
CA ARG A 13 1.66 -4.54 -5.97
C ARG A 13 3.08 -4.93 -5.56
N PRO A 14 3.52 -6.19 -5.79
CA PRO A 14 4.90 -6.58 -5.53
C PRO A 14 5.87 -5.85 -6.47
N LYS A 15 6.84 -5.14 -5.89
CA LYS A 15 7.90 -4.41 -6.61
C LYS A 15 9.24 -5.13 -6.48
N ASP A 16 10.01 -5.21 -7.56
CA ASP A 16 11.29 -5.94 -7.58
C ASP A 16 12.26 -5.51 -6.47
N ASN A 17 12.41 -4.21 -6.23
CA ASN A 17 13.30 -3.67 -5.20
C ASN A 17 12.82 -3.99 -3.77
N VAL A 18 11.51 -3.99 -3.56
CA VAL A 18 10.89 -4.35 -2.27
C VAL A 18 11.10 -5.84 -2.00
N LEU A 19 10.79 -6.69 -2.98
CA LEU A 19 11.01 -8.14 -2.88
C LEU A 19 12.48 -8.45 -2.62
N ARG A 20 13.40 -7.76 -3.30
CA ARG A 20 14.85 -7.95 -3.12
C ARG A 20 15.22 -7.70 -1.67
N THR A 21 14.79 -6.56 -1.14
CA THR A 21 15.08 -6.17 0.23
C THR A 21 14.53 -7.18 1.24
N ILE A 22 13.30 -7.68 1.03
CA ILE A 22 12.66 -8.68 1.90
C ILE A 22 13.43 -10.01 1.86
N ILE A 23 13.80 -10.48 0.67
CA ILE A 23 14.49 -11.76 0.45
C ILE A 23 15.92 -11.69 1.03
N GLU A 24 16.65 -10.61 0.77
CA GLU A 24 18.00 -10.39 1.32
C GLU A 24 17.96 -10.28 2.84
N LYS A 25 16.95 -9.58 3.39
CA LYS A 25 16.72 -9.51 4.84
C LYS A 25 16.46 -10.88 5.44
N PHE A 26 15.58 -11.67 4.81
CA PHE A 26 15.33 -13.06 5.23
C PHE A 26 16.61 -13.90 5.24
N ALA A 27 17.39 -13.84 4.16
CA ALA A 27 18.63 -14.59 4.05
C ALA A 27 19.66 -14.16 5.12
N LEU A 28 19.84 -12.86 5.33
CA LEU A 28 20.74 -12.29 6.33
C LEU A 28 20.38 -12.75 7.75
N ASP A 29 19.12 -12.58 8.14
CA ASP A 29 18.63 -12.92 9.48
C ASP A 29 18.79 -14.40 9.80
N ASN A 30 18.68 -15.25 8.78
CA ASN A 30 18.78 -16.70 8.92
C ASN A 30 20.16 -17.26 8.55
N ARG A 31 21.14 -16.38 8.25
CA ARG A 31 22.51 -16.72 7.85
C ARG A 31 22.57 -17.70 6.69
N ILE A 32 21.72 -17.47 5.69
CA ILE A 32 21.59 -18.30 4.49
C ILE A 32 22.35 -17.65 3.33
N GLY A 33 23.17 -18.44 2.64
CA GLY A 33 23.71 -18.05 1.34
C GLY A 33 22.61 -18.01 0.29
N ILE A 34 22.54 -16.91 -0.47
CA ILE A 34 21.55 -16.70 -1.53
C ILE A 34 22.21 -16.04 -2.74
N PHE A 35 21.85 -16.48 -3.93
CA PHE A 35 22.20 -15.81 -5.19
C PHE A 35 20.96 -15.12 -5.73
N ILE A 36 21.09 -13.83 -6.06
CA ILE A 36 19.99 -13.03 -6.58
C ILE A 36 20.41 -12.38 -7.89
N SER A 37 19.69 -12.72 -8.97
CA SER A 37 19.81 -12.14 -10.31
C SER A 37 18.68 -11.13 -10.56
N ASN A 38 18.34 -10.87 -11.82
CA ASN A 38 17.11 -10.16 -12.17
C ASN A 38 15.90 -10.99 -11.75
N PHE A 39 14.90 -10.32 -11.19
CA PHE A 39 13.65 -10.98 -10.81
C PHE A 39 12.69 -11.06 -11.98
N HIS A 40 11.95 -12.16 -12.00
CA HIS A 40 10.75 -12.27 -12.78
C HIS A 40 9.63 -12.71 -11.85
N ILE A 41 8.56 -11.90 -11.77
CA ILE A 41 7.36 -12.24 -11.03
C ILE A 41 6.40 -12.89 -12.03
N ILE A 42 6.28 -14.20 -11.93
CA ILE A 42 5.56 -15.02 -12.89
C ILE A 42 4.20 -15.40 -12.32
N PRO A 43 3.07 -15.05 -12.95
CA PRO A 43 1.77 -15.60 -12.58
C PRO A 43 1.77 -17.12 -12.73
N ILE A 44 1.31 -17.84 -11.71
CA ILE A 44 1.15 -19.29 -11.77
C ILE A 44 -0.16 -19.60 -12.49
N ILE A 45 -0.05 -20.30 -13.62
CA ILE A 45 -1.18 -20.73 -14.45
C ILE A 45 -1.46 -22.21 -14.19
N ASP A 46 -2.74 -22.58 -14.12
CA ASP A 46 -3.20 -23.96 -14.09
C ASP A 46 -3.01 -24.60 -15.47
N GLY A 47 -2.16 -25.63 -15.55
CA GLY A 47 -1.81 -26.28 -16.82
C GLY A 47 -2.97 -27.03 -17.50
N CYS A 48 -4.08 -27.29 -16.81
CA CYS A 48 -5.23 -27.98 -17.39
C CYS A 48 -6.18 -27.04 -18.12
N ASN A 49 -6.37 -25.83 -17.60
CA ASN A 49 -7.37 -24.88 -18.12
C ASN A 49 -6.77 -23.53 -18.56
N GLY A 50 -5.49 -23.28 -18.30
CA GLY A 50 -4.81 -22.03 -18.66
C GLY A 50 -5.19 -20.83 -17.79
N ASN A 51 -5.87 -21.03 -16.66
CA ASN A 51 -6.30 -19.93 -15.79
C ASN A 51 -5.24 -19.55 -14.77
N PHE A 52 -5.22 -18.26 -14.40
CA PHE A 52 -4.39 -17.75 -13.33
C PHE A 52 -4.87 -18.24 -11.95
N THR A 53 -3.95 -18.75 -11.14
CA THR A 53 -4.25 -19.35 -9.83
C THR A 53 -4.33 -18.34 -8.67
N PHE A 54 -4.26 -17.02 -8.96
CA PHE A 54 -4.13 -15.96 -7.95
C PHE A 54 -2.87 -16.06 -7.08
N CYS A 55 -1.83 -16.72 -7.61
CA CYS A 55 -0.54 -16.88 -6.96
C CYS A 55 0.57 -16.57 -7.97
N TYR A 56 1.62 -15.88 -7.54
CA TYR A 56 2.80 -15.62 -8.35
C TYR A 56 4.00 -16.36 -7.77
N GLN A 57 4.95 -16.70 -8.63
CA GLN A 57 6.26 -17.21 -8.25
C GLN A 57 7.33 -16.18 -8.61
N VAL A 58 8.27 -15.95 -7.69
CA VAL A 58 9.46 -15.15 -7.96
C VAL A 58 10.57 -16.07 -8.45
N LEU A 59 11.06 -15.80 -9.66
CA LEU A 59 12.28 -16.40 -10.20
C LEU A 59 13.44 -15.42 -10.08
N GLY A 60 14.67 -15.94 -10.10
CA GLY A 60 15.89 -15.12 -9.99
C GLY A 60 16.45 -14.97 -8.57
N ALA A 61 15.95 -15.74 -7.61
CA ALA A 61 16.59 -15.95 -6.31
C ALA A 61 16.79 -17.46 -6.09
N CYS A 62 18.01 -17.87 -5.73
CA CYS A 62 18.35 -19.27 -5.53
C CYS A 62 19.07 -19.48 -4.20
N SER A 63 18.57 -20.43 -3.41
CA SER A 63 19.22 -20.96 -2.23
C SER A 63 18.77 -22.40 -1.99
N PRO A 64 19.65 -23.33 -1.56
CA PRO A 64 19.23 -24.68 -1.16
C PRO A 64 18.20 -24.71 -0.02
N PHE A 65 18.04 -23.61 0.72
CA PHE A 65 17.08 -23.49 1.82
C PHE A 65 15.73 -22.90 1.40
N ILE A 66 15.65 -22.24 0.25
CA ILE A 66 14.42 -21.62 -0.25
C ILE A 66 13.99 -22.37 -1.50
N CYS A 67 13.01 -23.26 -1.34
CA CYS A 67 12.51 -24.09 -2.44
C CYS A 67 11.80 -23.23 -3.49
N ASN A 68 10.88 -22.37 -3.05
CA ASN A 68 10.14 -21.45 -3.88
C ASN A 68 9.89 -20.14 -3.12
N ILE A 69 9.65 -19.07 -3.87
CA ILE A 69 9.21 -17.79 -3.34
C ILE A 69 7.86 -17.49 -3.98
N TYR A 70 6.81 -17.45 -3.17
CA TYR A 70 5.45 -17.22 -3.63
C TYR A 70 4.94 -15.85 -3.19
N ILE A 71 4.13 -15.22 -4.03
CA ILE A 71 3.43 -13.98 -3.72
C ILE A 71 1.94 -14.21 -3.86
N ILE A 72 1.17 -13.76 -2.87
CA ILE A 72 -0.29 -13.80 -2.94
C ILE A 72 -0.86 -12.48 -2.44
N ASN A 73 -1.82 -11.93 -3.17
CA ASN A 73 -2.55 -10.76 -2.73
C ASN A 73 -3.48 -11.09 -1.57
N VAL A 74 -3.42 -10.25 -0.53
CA VAL A 74 -4.27 -10.32 0.65
C VAL A 74 -4.90 -8.97 0.93
N SER A 75 -5.89 -8.97 1.79
CA SER A 75 -6.51 -7.74 2.29
C SER A 75 -6.71 -7.83 3.79
N GLY A 76 -6.68 -6.68 4.45
CA GLY A 76 -6.92 -6.55 5.88
C GLY A 76 -8.37 -6.24 6.20
N SER A 77 -8.84 -6.66 7.38
CA SER A 77 -10.15 -6.22 7.89
C SER A 77 -10.07 -4.93 8.73
N SER A 78 -8.87 -4.40 8.94
CA SER A 78 -8.62 -3.19 9.73
C SER A 78 -7.25 -2.57 9.39
N SER A 79 -6.53 -2.03 10.37
CA SER A 79 -5.19 -1.45 10.21
C SER A 79 -4.14 -2.53 9.87
N PHE A 80 -4.07 -2.94 8.61
CA PHE A 80 -3.19 -3.97 8.07
C PHE A 80 -1.85 -3.40 7.61
N VAL A 81 -0.78 -4.19 7.71
CA VAL A 81 0.57 -3.84 7.20
C VAL A 81 0.71 -4.31 5.76
N ASP A 82 1.54 -3.66 4.97
CA ASP A 82 1.59 -3.93 3.53
C ASP A 82 2.10 -5.34 3.17
N PHE A 83 2.93 -5.98 4.02
CA PHE A 83 3.40 -7.35 3.82
C PHE A 83 3.40 -8.20 5.10
N LEU A 84 3.07 -9.49 4.93
CA LEU A 84 3.31 -10.57 5.89
C LEU A 84 4.20 -11.64 5.26
N ILE A 85 5.26 -12.04 5.97
CA ILE A 85 6.25 -13.00 5.46
C ILE A 85 6.21 -14.29 6.26
N PHE A 86 6.11 -15.44 5.59
CA PHE A 86 6.11 -16.77 6.22
C PHE A 86 7.17 -17.66 5.56
N PHE A 87 7.72 -18.61 6.31
CA PHE A 87 8.64 -19.61 5.79
C PHE A 87 8.20 -21.01 6.22
N GLN A 88 7.51 -21.71 5.33
CA GLN A 88 6.84 -22.99 5.59
C GLN A 88 6.41 -23.70 4.30
N ASP A 89 6.15 -25.00 4.38
CA ASP A 89 5.91 -25.83 3.19
C ASP A 89 4.55 -25.51 2.54
N SER A 90 3.51 -25.34 3.34
CA SER A 90 2.14 -25.07 2.88
C SER A 90 1.81 -23.58 2.81
N ARG A 91 0.83 -23.26 1.98
CA ARG A 91 0.24 -21.91 1.89
C ARG A 91 -0.24 -21.44 3.28
N PRO A 92 0.03 -20.18 3.69
CA PRO A 92 -0.34 -19.71 5.03
C PRO A 92 -1.83 -19.74 5.34
N ASN A 93 -2.17 -20.14 6.57
CA ASN A 93 -3.52 -20.15 7.10
C ASN A 93 -3.75 -18.91 8.01
N PRO A 94 -4.70 -18.02 7.67
CA PRO A 94 -4.97 -16.81 8.45
C PRO A 94 -5.38 -17.07 9.91
N LEU A 95 -5.92 -18.26 10.22
CA LEU A 95 -6.39 -18.61 11.57
C LEU A 95 -5.29 -19.20 12.46
N ALA A 96 -4.23 -19.77 11.88
CA ALA A 96 -3.27 -20.59 12.63
C ALA A 96 -1.84 -20.03 12.57
N ASP A 97 -1.43 -19.52 11.42
CA ASP A 97 -0.01 -19.23 11.18
C ASP A 97 0.40 -17.86 11.70
N ILE A 98 1.67 -17.76 12.09
CA ILE A 98 2.28 -16.53 12.61
C ILE A 98 3.35 -16.10 11.60
N PRO A 99 3.31 -14.85 11.11
CA PRO A 99 4.33 -14.36 10.20
C PRO A 99 5.67 -14.21 10.92
N LEU A 100 6.75 -14.45 10.20
CA LEU A 100 8.11 -14.10 10.62
C LEU A 100 8.28 -12.59 10.66
N TYR A 101 7.83 -11.91 9.59
CA TYR A 101 7.93 -10.46 9.44
C TYR A 101 6.57 -9.83 9.20
N ILE A 102 6.34 -8.71 9.86
CA ILE A 102 5.30 -7.74 9.54
C ILE A 102 5.97 -6.49 9.00
N ILE A 103 5.67 -6.13 7.75
CA ILE A 103 6.38 -5.09 7.03
C ILE A 103 5.40 -4.04 6.55
N GLU A 104 5.65 -2.80 6.91
CA GLU A 104 4.98 -1.63 6.35
C GLU A 104 5.92 -0.96 5.35
N GLU A 105 5.44 -0.72 4.14
CA GLU A 105 6.20 -0.07 3.08
C GLU A 105 5.88 1.44 3.03
N THR A 106 6.85 2.22 2.60
CA THR A 106 6.59 3.57 2.13
C THR A 106 7.60 4.04 1.11
N LYS A 107 7.13 4.76 0.08
CA LYS A 107 8.01 5.55 -0.78
C LYS A 107 8.19 7.01 -0.36
N THR A 108 7.46 7.46 0.67
CA THR A 108 7.38 8.88 1.07
C THR A 108 8.63 9.30 1.83
N ASP A 109 9.35 10.28 1.30
CA ASP A 109 10.46 10.93 2.00
C ASP A 109 10.01 12.11 2.87
N ASP A 110 10.86 12.51 3.82
CA ASP A 110 10.67 13.70 4.67
C ASP A 110 10.54 15.01 3.88
N SER A 111 11.13 15.07 2.68
CA SER A 111 11.01 16.21 1.76
C SER A 111 9.59 16.44 1.24
N GLU A 112 8.80 15.39 1.09
CA GLU A 112 7.46 15.46 0.52
C GLU A 112 6.38 15.68 1.58
N SER A 113 6.43 14.91 2.66
CA SER A 113 5.48 15.05 3.76
C SER A 113 6.07 14.58 5.09
N ARG A 114 6.49 15.57 5.89
CA ARG A 114 7.07 15.38 7.23
C ARG A 114 6.25 14.46 8.13
N ASN A 115 4.92 14.63 8.14
CA ASN A 115 4.03 13.89 9.03
C ASN A 115 3.54 12.57 8.41
N THR A 116 3.33 12.51 7.10
CA THR A 116 2.86 11.29 6.43
C THR A 116 3.94 10.22 6.38
N GLY A 117 5.20 10.60 6.13
CA GLY A 117 6.31 9.66 5.96
C GLY A 117 6.58 8.74 7.15
N ILE A 118 6.13 9.12 8.36
CA ILE A 118 6.29 8.31 9.57
C ILE A 118 4.98 8.12 10.32
N TYR A 119 4.32 9.19 10.76
CA TYR A 119 3.23 9.04 11.73
C TYR A 119 2.04 8.31 11.16
N GLN A 120 1.61 8.61 9.94
CA GLN A 120 0.38 8.06 9.35
C GLN A 120 0.36 6.53 9.31
N ARG A 121 1.52 5.88 9.28
CA ARG A 121 1.68 4.42 9.17
C ARG A 121 1.91 3.73 10.51
N ALA A 122 2.36 4.48 11.53
CA ALA A 122 2.82 3.92 12.79
C ALA A 122 1.74 3.14 13.58
N SER A 123 0.45 3.50 13.43
CA SER A 123 -0.64 2.76 14.08
C SER A 123 -0.74 1.31 13.63
N LYS A 124 -0.33 0.98 12.40
CA LYS A 124 -0.35 -0.39 11.88
C LYS A 124 0.58 -1.31 12.68
N PHE A 125 1.77 -0.84 13.08
CA PHE A 125 2.66 -1.61 13.95
C PHE A 125 2.05 -1.86 15.33
N VAL A 126 1.39 -0.86 15.93
CA VAL A 126 0.73 -1.03 17.23
C VAL A 126 -0.36 -2.10 17.15
N TYR A 127 -1.20 -2.03 16.11
CA TYR A 127 -2.27 -2.99 15.90
C TYR A 127 -1.74 -4.39 15.60
N ALA A 128 -0.83 -4.52 14.63
CA ALA A 128 -0.21 -5.79 14.24
C ALA A 128 0.56 -6.44 15.39
N SER A 129 1.28 -5.67 16.22
CA SER A 129 2.03 -6.20 17.37
C SER A 129 1.13 -6.78 18.46
N SER A 130 -0.12 -6.28 18.58
CA SER A 130 -1.09 -6.86 19.52
C SER A 130 -1.56 -8.26 19.11
N ILE A 131 -1.45 -8.57 17.82
CA ILE A 131 -1.88 -9.84 17.22
C ILE A 131 -0.69 -10.79 17.06
N PHE A 132 0.45 -10.27 16.61
CA PHE A 132 1.68 -11.02 16.37
C PHE A 132 2.86 -10.43 17.17
N PRO A 133 2.86 -10.58 18.51
CA PRO A 133 3.87 -9.95 19.36
C PRO A 133 5.31 -10.41 19.09
N ASN A 134 5.48 -11.61 18.54
CA ASN A 134 6.78 -12.22 18.26
C ASN A 134 7.26 -12.02 16.81
N ALA A 135 6.43 -11.47 15.93
CA ALA A 135 6.84 -11.16 14.57
C ALA A 135 7.82 -9.98 14.58
N ARG A 136 8.88 -10.04 13.76
CA ARG A 136 9.78 -8.90 13.61
C ARG A 136 9.08 -7.82 12.80
N LYS A 137 9.28 -6.58 13.23
CA LYS A 137 8.62 -5.41 12.67
C LYS A 137 9.59 -4.65 11.80
N ILE A 138 9.18 -4.36 10.57
CA ILE A 138 10.03 -3.67 9.61
C ILE A 138 9.26 -2.52 8.99
N MET A 139 9.81 -1.31 9.09
CA MET A 139 9.41 -0.17 8.27
C MET A 139 10.36 -0.10 7.07
N LEU A 140 9.86 -0.41 5.89
CA LEU A 140 10.63 -0.46 4.65
C LEU A 140 10.40 0.80 3.81
N TYR A 141 11.45 1.58 3.62
CA TYR A 141 11.44 2.75 2.75
C TYR A 141 11.83 2.37 1.31
N SER A 142 10.88 2.34 0.39
CA SER A 142 11.06 2.09 -1.04
C SER A 142 11.17 3.40 -1.84
N LEU A 143 12.12 4.26 -1.43
CA LEU A 143 12.24 5.61 -1.99
C LEU A 143 12.48 5.59 -3.51
N GLN A 144 11.64 6.32 -4.24
CA GLN A 144 11.75 6.51 -5.71
C GLN A 144 12.31 7.90 -6.06
N ILE A 145 12.66 8.69 -5.04
CA ILE A 145 13.30 9.99 -5.13
C ILE A 145 14.50 10.03 -4.17
N SER A 146 15.40 10.99 -4.37
CA SER A 146 16.53 11.18 -3.47
C SER A 146 16.04 11.49 -2.05
N GLN A 147 16.56 10.73 -1.08
CA GLN A 147 16.35 11.00 0.33
C GLN A 147 16.93 12.37 0.68
N LYS A 148 16.18 13.13 1.48
CA LYS A 148 16.66 14.38 2.05
C LYS A 148 17.87 14.16 2.96
N ASP A 149 18.89 15.00 2.79
CA ASP A 149 20.17 14.87 3.53
C ASP A 149 20.01 15.05 5.03
N THR A 150 19.23 16.06 5.46
CA THR A 150 18.98 16.32 6.88
C THR A 150 17.53 16.01 7.24
N PRO A 151 17.26 14.97 8.06
CA PRO A 151 15.91 14.63 8.48
C PRO A 151 15.31 15.72 9.37
N THR A 152 14.01 15.96 9.29
CA THR A 152 13.32 16.85 10.23
C THR A 152 13.31 16.29 11.65
N GLN A 153 13.13 17.17 12.65
CA GLN A 153 12.89 16.76 14.04
C GLN A 153 11.69 15.78 14.16
N THR A 154 10.65 15.96 13.34
CA THR A 154 9.53 15.02 13.26
C THR A 154 9.98 13.65 12.81
N ASN A 155 10.85 13.59 11.79
CA ASN A 155 11.36 12.34 11.27
C ASN A 155 12.23 11.61 12.30
N ILE A 156 13.11 12.35 12.96
CA ILE A 156 13.96 11.84 14.04
C ILE A 156 13.08 11.31 15.17
N PHE A 157 12.19 12.14 15.74
CA PHE A 157 11.32 11.74 16.85
C PHE A 157 10.51 10.48 16.54
N GLY A 158 9.81 10.46 15.41
CA GLY A 158 9.00 9.31 15.02
C GLY A 158 9.82 8.05 14.75
N THR A 159 11.01 8.17 14.14
CA THR A 159 11.92 7.04 13.94
C THR A 159 12.41 6.48 15.27
N ARG A 160 12.79 7.35 16.23
CA ARG A 160 13.20 6.92 17.58
C ARG A 160 12.08 6.19 18.32
N CYS A 161 10.83 6.68 18.22
CA CYS A 161 9.67 5.97 18.78
C CYS A 161 9.49 4.58 18.15
N LEU A 162 9.58 4.46 16.82
CA LEU A 162 9.52 3.17 16.12
C LEU A 162 10.63 2.22 16.59
N MET A 163 11.86 2.71 16.74
CA MET A 163 12.98 1.93 17.27
C MET A 163 12.74 1.49 18.73
N THR A 164 12.15 2.35 19.58
CA THR A 164 11.76 1.96 20.94
C THR A 164 10.75 0.82 20.94
N LEU A 165 9.84 0.79 19.96
CA LEU A 165 8.91 -0.32 19.76
C LEU A 165 9.55 -1.57 19.15
N GLY A 166 10.85 -1.55 18.83
CA GLY A 166 11.57 -2.65 18.19
C GLY A 166 11.24 -2.80 16.70
N VAL A 167 10.90 -1.70 16.03
CA VAL A 167 10.72 -1.66 14.57
C VAL A 167 12.07 -1.40 13.92
N GLU A 168 12.49 -2.31 13.05
CA GLU A 168 13.67 -2.17 12.21
C GLU A 168 13.36 -1.25 11.03
N ILE A 169 14.31 -0.40 10.64
CA ILE A 169 14.14 0.57 9.57
C ILE A 169 15.05 0.18 8.41
N LEU A 170 14.48 -0.07 7.24
CA LEU A 170 15.21 -0.48 6.02
C LEU A 170 14.95 0.51 4.87
N GLY A 171 15.85 0.53 3.89
CA GLY A 171 15.64 1.26 2.63
C GLY A 171 15.84 2.78 2.67
N LYS A 172 16.25 3.35 3.82
CA LYS A 172 16.73 4.73 3.93
C LYS A 172 18.02 4.80 4.73
N ARG A 173 18.83 5.84 4.49
CA ARG A 173 20.00 6.17 5.32
C ARG A 173 19.52 6.67 6.68
N LEU A 174 20.15 6.18 7.74
CA LEU A 174 19.95 6.63 9.11
C LEU A 174 21.23 7.32 9.60
N ASP A 175 21.07 8.28 10.50
CA ASP A 175 22.19 8.80 11.28
C ASP A 175 22.70 7.66 12.19
N GLU A 176 24.02 7.45 12.21
CA GLU A 176 24.66 6.40 13.01
C GLU A 176 24.40 6.56 14.51
N ASN A 177 24.16 7.80 14.97
CA ASN A 177 23.86 8.10 16.38
C ASN A 177 22.37 7.99 16.71
N LEU A 178 21.51 7.70 15.72
CA LEU A 178 20.09 7.57 15.96
C LEU A 178 19.80 6.32 16.79
N CYS A 179 19.29 6.52 18.00
CA CYS A 179 18.99 5.46 18.96
C CYS A 179 17.52 5.51 19.42
N PRO A 180 16.95 4.41 19.94
CA PRO A 180 15.63 4.46 20.56
C PRO A 180 15.61 5.43 21.75
N PHE A 181 14.41 5.79 22.20
CA PHE A 181 14.25 6.37 23.55
C PHE A 181 14.47 5.28 24.60
N TYR A 182 15.19 5.60 25.66
CA TYR A 182 15.47 4.70 26.79
C TYR A 182 14.69 5.07 28.05
N SER A 183 14.18 6.30 28.15
CA SER A 183 13.37 6.73 29.31
C SER A 183 12.23 7.66 28.92
N MET A 184 11.27 7.81 29.84
CA MET A 184 10.13 8.72 29.69
C MET A 184 10.57 10.18 29.64
N GLU A 185 11.54 10.55 30.47
CA GLU A 185 12.12 11.90 30.53
C GLU A 185 12.75 12.28 29.20
N GLU A 186 13.47 11.34 28.57
CA GLU A 186 14.09 11.56 27.27
C GLU A 186 13.05 11.81 26.17
N LEU A 187 11.98 11.00 26.14
CA LEU A 187 10.88 11.15 25.18
C LEU A 187 10.21 12.53 25.32
N ILE A 188 9.88 12.92 26.55
CA ILE A 188 9.20 14.19 26.86
C ILE A 188 10.13 15.36 26.53
N ALA A 189 11.37 15.34 27.02
CA ALA A 189 12.34 16.42 26.79
C ALA A 189 12.62 16.61 25.29
N PHE A 190 12.75 15.53 24.52
CA PHE A 190 12.91 15.65 23.07
C PHE A 190 11.69 16.34 22.46
N LYS A 191 10.48 15.90 22.83
CA LYS A 191 9.22 16.41 22.26
C LYS A 191 8.97 17.88 22.60
N GLU A 192 9.40 18.34 23.77
CA GLU A 192 9.30 19.73 24.23
C GLU A 192 10.25 20.66 23.46
N ASN A 193 11.44 20.19 23.14
CA ASN A 193 12.46 20.93 22.38
C ASN A 193 12.18 20.96 20.87
N MET A 194 11.20 20.21 20.37
CA MET A 194 10.77 20.29 18.98
C MET A 194 10.04 21.61 18.71
N ARG A 195 10.22 22.14 17.50
CA ARG A 195 9.45 23.30 17.03
C ARG A 195 7.95 23.04 17.16
N LYS A 196 7.24 23.94 17.87
CA LYS A 196 5.79 23.87 18.05
C LYS A 196 5.03 24.08 16.74
N ALA A 197 3.82 23.54 16.68
CA ALA A 197 2.92 23.74 15.56
C ALA A 197 2.59 25.23 15.37
N PRO A 198 2.22 25.67 14.14
CA PRO A 198 1.74 27.03 13.91
C PRO A 198 0.55 27.38 14.82
N LYS A 199 0.35 28.67 15.13
CA LYS A 199 -0.66 29.15 16.09
C LYS A 199 -2.08 28.60 15.87
N ASN A 200 -2.46 28.31 14.63
CA ASN A 200 -3.79 27.84 14.25
C ASN A 200 -3.94 26.30 14.31
N ASN A 201 -2.96 25.59 14.86
CA ASN A 201 -2.98 24.12 14.90
C ASN A 201 -2.71 23.62 16.33
N THR A 202 -3.42 22.57 16.73
CA THR A 202 -3.24 21.96 18.05
C THR A 202 -1.87 21.27 18.11
N PRO A 203 -0.94 21.73 18.98
CA PRO A 203 0.35 21.07 19.13
C PRO A 203 0.17 19.71 19.81
N ILE A 204 1.07 18.78 19.51
CA ILE A 204 1.21 17.55 20.29
C ILE A 204 2.18 17.83 21.43
N ASN A 205 1.70 17.81 22.65
CA ASN A 205 2.48 17.94 23.88
C ASN A 205 2.25 16.71 24.74
N ILE A 206 3.26 16.32 25.52
CA ILE A 206 3.20 15.21 26.47
C ILE A 206 3.43 15.83 27.84
N VAL A 207 2.49 15.66 28.77
CA VAL A 207 2.60 16.19 30.14
C VAL A 207 2.41 15.06 31.12
N GLN A 208 3.40 14.88 32.00
CA GLN A 208 3.36 13.87 33.05
C GLN A 208 2.88 14.49 34.36
N TYR A 209 1.83 13.91 34.93
CA TYR A 209 1.34 14.17 36.28
C TYR A 209 1.62 12.95 37.16
N ASN A 210 1.36 13.06 38.46
CA ASN A 210 1.61 11.99 39.43
C ASN A 210 0.92 10.66 39.03
N ASN A 211 -0.33 10.71 38.54
CA ASN A 211 -1.14 9.51 38.28
C ASN A 211 -1.57 9.34 36.81
N LYS A 212 -1.26 10.30 35.93
CA LYS A 212 -1.65 10.26 34.53
C LYS A 212 -0.63 10.95 33.62
N ILE A 213 -0.57 10.54 32.36
CA ILE A 213 0.08 11.27 31.29
C ILE A 213 -0.99 11.77 30.33
N THR A 214 -0.97 13.07 30.03
CA THR A 214 -1.83 13.62 28.98
C THR A 214 -1.04 13.83 27.70
N ILE A 215 -1.70 13.59 26.57
CA ILE A 215 -1.14 13.86 25.25
C ILE A 215 -2.13 14.72 24.47
N SER A 216 -1.76 15.95 24.14
CA SER A 216 -2.63 16.80 23.33
C SER A 216 -2.55 16.43 21.85
N GLY A 217 -3.65 16.53 21.10
CA GLY A 217 -3.58 16.42 19.65
C GLY A 217 -4.93 16.26 18.98
N ARG A 218 -5.14 17.00 17.89
CA ARG A 218 -6.37 16.95 17.11
C ARG A 218 -6.56 15.59 16.46
N LEU A 219 -7.73 14.98 16.63
CA LEU A 219 -8.11 13.72 15.99
C LEU A 219 -9.27 13.89 14.99
N SER A 220 -10.03 14.98 15.10
CA SER A 220 -11.15 15.29 14.22
C SER A 220 -10.73 15.91 12.88
N LYS A 221 -11.42 15.49 11.82
CA LYS A 221 -11.37 16.09 10.49
C LYS A 221 -12.70 15.84 9.79
N ASN A 222 -13.29 16.88 9.18
CA ASN A 222 -14.59 16.81 8.51
C ASN A 222 -15.69 16.14 9.38
N ASN A 223 -15.82 16.56 10.66
CA ASN A 223 -16.80 16.03 11.62
C ASN A 223 -16.73 14.50 11.77
N SER A 224 -15.51 13.96 11.85
CA SER A 224 -15.26 12.53 12.04
C SER A 224 -13.88 12.28 12.64
N LEU A 225 -13.68 11.11 13.27
CA LEU A 225 -12.39 10.62 13.74
C LEU A 225 -11.52 10.16 12.56
N SER A 226 -10.92 11.11 11.83
CA SER A 226 -10.24 10.84 10.55
C SER A 226 -8.98 11.69 10.30
N HIS A 227 -8.40 12.30 11.33
CA HIS A 227 -7.11 13.01 11.19
C HIS A 227 -5.92 12.03 11.16
N ASP A 228 -5.75 11.30 10.04
CA ASP A 228 -4.81 10.18 9.89
C ASP A 228 -3.39 10.41 10.43
N PRO A 229 -2.69 11.53 10.14
CA PRO A 229 -1.34 11.72 10.66
C PRO A 229 -1.28 11.80 12.19
N ASN A 230 -2.31 12.37 12.83
CA ASN A 230 -2.34 12.50 14.29
C ASN A 230 -2.83 11.22 14.95
N ILE A 231 -3.76 10.50 14.32
CA ILE A 231 -4.14 9.15 14.75
C ILE A 231 -2.87 8.29 14.88
N GLY A 232 -2.03 8.30 13.85
CA GLY A 232 -0.78 7.57 13.86
C GLY A 232 0.25 8.11 14.87
N ALA A 233 0.41 9.44 14.97
CA ALA A 233 1.35 10.06 15.92
C ALA A 233 0.99 9.76 17.38
N LEU A 234 -0.27 9.96 17.76
CA LEU A 234 -0.76 9.73 19.11
C LEU A 234 -0.71 8.24 19.46
N SER A 235 -1.04 7.36 18.51
CA SER A 235 -0.88 5.90 18.67
C SER A 235 0.59 5.53 18.95
N LEU A 236 1.52 6.07 18.17
CA LEU A 236 2.95 5.80 18.30
C LEU A 236 3.52 6.30 19.62
N ILE A 237 3.18 7.53 20.02
CA ILE A 237 3.63 8.12 21.28
C ILE A 237 3.10 7.30 22.45
N SER A 238 1.79 7.01 22.49
CA SER A 238 1.19 6.21 23.57
C SER A 238 1.80 4.80 23.66
N ALA A 239 2.02 4.14 22.52
CA ALA A 239 2.70 2.84 22.50
C ALA A 239 4.13 2.93 23.04
N THR A 240 4.85 3.99 22.70
CA THR A 240 6.22 4.24 23.18
C THR A 240 6.23 4.44 24.69
N ILE A 241 5.29 5.22 25.22
CA ILE A 241 5.11 5.44 26.66
C ILE A 241 4.85 4.12 27.39
N ARG A 242 3.97 3.27 26.85
CA ARG A 242 3.73 1.91 27.40
C ARG A 242 5.00 1.06 27.37
N LYS A 243 5.75 1.10 26.27
CA LYS A 243 7.00 0.35 26.09
C LYS A 243 8.11 0.79 27.03
N LEU A 244 8.14 2.07 27.41
CA LEU A 244 9.04 2.64 28.41
C LEU A 244 8.62 2.34 29.87
N GLY A 245 7.57 1.53 30.07
CA GLY A 245 7.19 0.99 31.37
C GLY A 245 6.09 1.75 32.10
N TYR A 246 5.48 2.77 31.50
CA TYR A 246 4.40 3.50 32.15
C TYR A 246 3.09 2.70 32.14
N LEU A 247 2.59 2.36 33.34
CA LEU A 247 1.37 1.57 33.54
C LEU A 247 0.13 2.40 33.92
N GLY A 248 0.32 3.68 34.23
CA GLY A 248 -0.77 4.58 34.65
C GLY A 248 -1.70 5.01 33.51
N GLU A 249 -2.55 5.98 33.77
CA GLU A 249 -3.52 6.46 32.78
C GLU A 249 -2.86 7.26 31.66
N ILE A 250 -3.22 6.99 30.41
CA ILE A 250 -2.87 7.83 29.26
C ILE A 250 -4.16 8.44 28.72
N GLU A 251 -4.27 9.76 28.77
CA GLU A 251 -5.46 10.51 28.34
C GLU A 251 -5.10 11.41 27.15
N ILE A 252 -5.84 11.29 26.05
CA ILE A 252 -5.71 12.22 24.93
C ILE A 252 -6.64 13.41 25.17
N ILE A 253 -6.10 14.61 25.08
CA ILE A 253 -6.81 15.88 25.30
C ILE A 253 -6.80 16.73 24.02
N SER A 254 -7.65 17.75 23.95
CA SER A 254 -7.68 18.70 22.80
C SER A 254 -7.91 18.02 21.43
N HIS A 255 -8.68 16.93 21.41
CA HIS A 255 -8.86 16.09 20.22
C HIS A 255 -9.95 16.57 19.24
N ASP A 256 -10.80 17.53 19.64
CA ASP A 256 -11.84 18.13 18.79
C ASP A 256 -12.94 17.13 18.35
N LEU A 257 -13.23 16.12 19.19
CA LEU A 257 -14.20 15.06 18.91
C LEU A 257 -15.44 15.22 19.80
N SER A 258 -16.60 14.83 19.27
CA SER A 258 -17.83 14.57 20.03
C SER A 258 -18.09 13.06 20.11
N GLN A 259 -18.95 12.64 21.05
CA GLN A 259 -19.26 11.22 21.31
C GLN A 259 -19.83 10.49 20.07
N GLU A 260 -20.57 11.19 19.21
CA GLU A 260 -21.13 10.67 17.95
C GLU A 260 -20.06 10.23 16.94
N TYR A 261 -18.82 10.72 17.04
CA TYR A 261 -17.72 10.35 16.15
C TYR A 261 -16.99 9.08 16.60
N ILE A 262 -17.31 8.57 17.79
CA ILE A 262 -16.67 7.41 18.39
C ILE A 262 -17.40 6.14 17.96
N LYS A 263 -16.81 5.42 17.01
CA LYS A 263 -17.37 4.19 16.42
C LYS A 263 -16.44 2.99 16.63
N ASN A 264 -17.04 1.81 16.78
CA ASN A 264 -16.33 0.55 17.09
C ASN A 264 -15.39 0.08 15.95
N ASP A 265 -15.68 0.48 14.71
CA ASP A 265 -14.92 0.12 13.52
C ASP A 265 -13.69 1.01 13.29
N ASN A 266 -13.56 2.12 14.02
CA ASN A 266 -12.48 3.07 13.80
C ASN A 266 -11.12 2.54 14.31
N LYS A 267 -10.07 2.70 13.48
CA LYS A 267 -8.71 2.22 13.79
C LYS A 267 -8.11 2.80 15.07
N PHE A 268 -8.37 4.08 15.37
CA PHE A 268 -7.84 4.70 16.58
C PHE A 268 -8.53 4.15 17.82
N ILE A 269 -9.83 3.86 17.76
CA ILE A 269 -10.59 3.26 18.86
C ILE A 269 -10.07 1.85 19.19
N ARG A 270 -9.72 1.07 18.17
CA ARG A 270 -9.06 -0.23 18.36
C ARG A 270 -7.70 -0.10 19.03
N VAL A 271 -6.87 0.86 18.59
CA VAL A 271 -5.57 1.14 19.23
C VAL A 271 -5.74 1.63 20.67
N ALA A 272 -6.74 2.48 20.93
CA ALA A 272 -7.02 2.98 22.26
C ALA A 272 -7.38 1.85 23.23
N ASN A 273 -8.15 0.85 22.77
CA ASN A 273 -8.43 -0.36 23.54
C ASN A 273 -7.16 -1.19 23.81
N ILE A 274 -6.29 -1.38 22.81
CA ILE A 274 -5.03 -2.13 22.96
C ILE A 274 -4.11 -1.48 24.01
N LEU A 275 -4.02 -0.15 23.97
CA LEU A 275 -3.08 0.61 24.80
C LEU A 275 -3.68 1.14 26.11
N ASN A 276 -4.96 0.86 26.35
CA ASN A 276 -5.76 1.43 27.44
C ASN A 276 -5.63 2.97 27.51
N ILE A 277 -5.94 3.63 26.38
CA ILE A 277 -5.97 5.09 26.23
C ILE A 277 -7.38 5.59 26.51
N GLN A 278 -7.50 6.74 27.17
CA GLN A 278 -8.75 7.46 27.36
C GLN A 278 -8.82 8.70 26.44
N LEU A 279 -10.04 9.16 26.17
CA LEU A 279 -10.31 10.42 25.48
C LEU A 279 -11.00 11.36 26.47
N GLU A 280 -10.48 12.57 26.63
CA GLU A 280 -11.02 13.58 27.53
C GLU A 280 -12.52 13.78 27.31
N ASN A 281 -13.32 13.61 28.38
CA ASN A 281 -14.78 13.77 28.38
C ASN A 281 -15.55 12.84 27.42
N LEU A 282 -14.94 11.75 26.92
CA LEU A 282 -15.58 10.80 26.00
C LEU A 282 -15.48 9.36 26.50
N THR A 283 -16.50 8.56 26.20
CA THR A 283 -16.48 7.12 26.47
C THR A 283 -16.02 6.36 25.23
N ILE A 284 -15.01 5.49 25.41
CA ILE A 284 -14.51 4.61 24.36
C ILE A 284 -15.22 3.25 24.46
N PRO A 285 -15.87 2.77 23.39
CA PRO A 285 -16.46 1.44 23.37
C PRO A 285 -15.38 0.37 23.46
N ARG A 286 -15.67 -0.72 24.18
CA ARG A 286 -14.73 -1.84 24.32
C ARG A 286 -14.69 -2.66 23.02
N VAL A 287 -13.52 -2.71 22.39
CA VAL A 287 -13.29 -3.45 21.14
C VAL A 287 -11.97 -4.21 21.28
N LEU A 288 -12.03 -5.54 21.31
CA LEU A 288 -10.83 -6.38 21.38
C LEU A 288 -10.33 -6.73 19.96
N PRO A 289 -9.00 -6.78 19.73
CA PRO A 289 -8.45 -7.31 18.49
C PRO A 289 -8.85 -8.78 18.33
N ASN A 290 -9.36 -9.13 17.15
CA ASN A 290 -9.56 -10.52 16.77
C ASN A 290 -8.46 -10.92 15.77
N ARG A 291 -7.61 -11.87 16.17
CA ARG A 291 -6.55 -12.40 15.30
C ARG A 291 -7.14 -13.02 14.03
N ASN A 292 -8.25 -13.72 14.15
CA ASN A 292 -8.86 -14.47 13.06
C ASN A 292 -9.37 -13.56 11.93
N ASP A 293 -9.53 -12.27 12.20
CA ASP A 293 -10.02 -11.29 11.24
C ASP A 293 -8.92 -10.34 10.77
N TYR A 294 -7.64 -10.58 11.09
CA TYR A 294 -6.61 -9.60 10.75
C TYR A 294 -6.41 -9.47 9.23
N TRP A 295 -6.34 -10.61 8.53
CA TRP A 295 -6.09 -10.68 7.10
C TRP A 295 -6.81 -11.88 6.48
N TYR A 296 -7.11 -11.76 5.19
CA TYR A 296 -7.70 -12.80 4.37
C TYR A 296 -7.15 -12.73 2.94
N TYR A 297 -7.28 -13.81 2.18
CA TYR A 297 -6.93 -13.80 0.76
C TYR A 297 -7.87 -12.91 -0.03
N GLU A 298 -7.32 -12.00 -0.82
CA GLU A 298 -8.14 -11.12 -1.65
C GLU A 298 -8.80 -11.94 -2.76
N SER A 299 -10.11 -11.76 -2.94
CA SER A 299 -10.93 -12.52 -3.89
C SER A 299 -11.99 -11.67 -4.59
N SER A 300 -12.05 -10.36 -4.31
CA SER A 300 -13.14 -9.47 -4.76
C SER A 300 -12.66 -8.10 -5.25
N GLY A 301 -11.48 -7.67 -4.83
CA GLY A 301 -10.94 -6.35 -5.13
C GLY A 301 -10.51 -6.19 -6.58
N GLU A 302 -10.90 -5.07 -7.20
CA GLU A 302 -10.53 -4.73 -8.58
C GLU A 302 -9.02 -4.61 -8.83
N LYS A 303 -8.25 -4.40 -7.75
CA LYS A 303 -6.79 -4.41 -7.78
C LYS A 303 -6.21 -5.73 -8.30
N LEU A 304 -6.91 -6.87 -8.15
CA LEU A 304 -6.41 -8.16 -8.62
C LEU A 304 -6.18 -8.16 -10.14
N ALA A 305 -7.12 -7.64 -10.92
CA ALA A 305 -6.99 -7.59 -12.39
C ALA A 305 -5.90 -6.60 -12.83
N THR A 306 -5.84 -5.42 -12.20
CA THR A 306 -4.85 -4.39 -12.58
C THR A 306 -3.44 -4.75 -12.16
N ILE A 307 -3.24 -5.36 -10.97
CA ILE A 307 -1.93 -5.87 -10.52
C ILE A 307 -1.49 -7.03 -11.42
N PHE A 308 -2.38 -7.98 -11.72
CA PHE A 308 -2.07 -9.08 -12.61
C PHE A 308 -1.56 -8.54 -13.96
N LEU A 309 -2.36 -7.67 -14.60
CA LEU A 309 -2.03 -7.13 -15.91
C LEU A 309 -0.73 -6.31 -15.89
N HIS A 310 -0.50 -5.51 -14.84
CA HIS A 310 0.74 -4.78 -14.62
C HIS A 310 1.94 -5.74 -14.65
N LEU A 311 1.91 -6.78 -13.81
CA LEU A 311 3.02 -7.72 -13.68
C LEU A 311 3.26 -8.51 -14.97
N VAL A 312 2.20 -8.97 -15.65
CA VAL A 312 2.39 -9.69 -16.91
C VAL A 312 3.03 -8.80 -17.97
N ILE A 313 2.56 -7.56 -18.10
CA ILE A 313 3.14 -6.62 -19.06
C ILE A 313 4.63 -6.37 -18.74
N GLU A 314 4.97 -6.03 -17.49
CA GLU A 314 6.35 -5.67 -17.15
C GLU A 314 7.35 -6.82 -17.25
N HIS A 315 6.91 -8.06 -17.00
CA HIS A 315 7.79 -9.25 -17.01
C HIS A 315 7.75 -10.06 -18.31
N PHE A 316 6.75 -9.89 -19.18
CA PHE A 316 6.61 -10.63 -20.44
C PHE A 316 6.64 -9.77 -21.70
N THR A 317 6.83 -8.46 -21.57
CA THR A 317 6.96 -7.54 -22.72
C THR A 317 8.07 -6.51 -22.47
N THR A 318 8.32 -5.67 -23.47
CA THR A 318 9.22 -4.52 -23.38
C THR A 318 8.56 -3.29 -22.74
N ALA A 319 7.22 -3.26 -22.66
CA ALA A 319 6.47 -2.13 -22.13
C ALA A 319 6.69 -1.96 -20.61
N LYS A 320 6.47 -0.73 -20.14
CA LYS A 320 6.74 -0.34 -18.76
C LYS A 320 5.60 0.45 -18.16
N SER A 321 5.36 0.25 -16.86
CA SER A 321 4.49 1.15 -16.11
C SER A 321 5.17 2.50 -15.92
N ILE A 322 4.49 3.56 -16.32
CA ILE A 322 4.93 4.94 -16.14
C ILE A 322 4.10 5.68 -15.09
N TYR A 323 3.05 5.06 -14.56
CA TYR A 323 2.29 5.52 -13.39
C TYR A 323 1.45 4.39 -12.82
N GLU A 324 1.36 4.29 -11.49
CA GLU A 324 0.50 3.33 -10.79
C GLU A 324 -0.20 3.95 -9.57
N ASN A 325 -1.45 3.56 -9.36
CA ASN A 325 -2.30 3.93 -8.23
C ASN A 325 -3.42 2.89 -8.05
N HIS A 326 -3.05 1.60 -8.02
CA HIS A 326 -4.01 0.51 -7.84
C HIS A 326 -4.93 0.75 -6.62
N ALA A 327 -6.18 0.30 -6.70
CA ALA A 327 -7.16 0.50 -5.63
C ALA A 327 -6.62 0.02 -4.26
N GLY A 328 -6.64 0.91 -3.26
CA GLY A 328 -6.16 0.65 -1.91
C GLY A 328 -4.63 0.75 -1.72
N CYS A 329 -3.85 0.93 -2.79
CA CYS A 329 -2.40 1.01 -2.76
C CYS A 329 -1.88 2.45 -2.59
N GLU A 330 -0.60 2.61 -2.22
CA GLU A 330 0.03 3.93 -2.17
C GLU A 330 0.13 4.58 -3.57
N ARG A 331 -0.32 5.84 -3.69
CA ARG A 331 -0.28 6.60 -4.95
C ARG A 331 1.15 6.82 -5.47
N GLY A 332 1.47 6.27 -6.64
CA GLY A 332 2.79 6.33 -7.29
C GLY A 332 3.22 7.70 -7.84
N TYR A 333 4.39 7.71 -8.48
CA TYR A 333 4.87 8.83 -9.30
C TYR A 333 4.62 8.58 -10.78
N PHE A 334 4.57 9.66 -11.56
CA PHE A 334 4.63 9.59 -13.00
C PHE A 334 6.10 9.58 -13.44
N PHE A 335 6.50 8.64 -14.30
CA PHE A 335 7.86 8.55 -14.82
C PHE A 335 7.97 9.15 -16.23
N THR A 336 8.92 10.07 -16.40
CA THR A 336 9.26 10.63 -17.72
C THR A 336 10.04 9.61 -18.56
N PRO A 337 10.20 9.84 -19.89
CA PRO A 337 11.04 8.96 -20.73
C PRO A 337 12.48 8.81 -20.23
N THR A 338 12.98 9.80 -19.48
CA THR A 338 14.32 9.77 -18.86
C THR A 338 14.36 9.05 -17.51
N GLY A 339 13.25 8.48 -17.05
CA GLY A 339 13.13 7.79 -15.77
C GLY A 339 12.95 8.72 -14.56
N LYS A 340 12.72 10.02 -14.77
CA LYS A 340 12.52 10.97 -13.67
C LYS A 340 11.13 10.79 -13.05
N ALA A 341 11.08 10.59 -11.74
CA ALA A 341 9.83 10.56 -10.97
C ALA A 341 9.24 11.98 -10.79
N VAL A 342 7.95 12.13 -11.11
CA VAL A 342 7.18 13.37 -11.00
C VAL A 342 5.94 13.12 -10.14
N ALA A 343 5.78 13.91 -9.08
CA ALA A 343 4.59 13.84 -8.22
C ALA A 343 3.34 14.30 -8.99
N VAL A 344 2.30 13.47 -8.98
CA VAL A 344 1.05 13.79 -9.67
C VAL A 344 0.22 14.75 -8.81
N LYS A 345 -0.23 15.86 -9.42
CA LYS A 345 -1.03 16.90 -8.76
C LYS A 345 -2.41 16.34 -8.42
N LYS A 346 -3.04 16.92 -7.39
CA LYS A 346 -4.41 16.58 -7.00
C LYS A 346 -5.46 17.42 -7.74
N TYR A 347 -5.06 18.63 -8.16
CA TYR A 347 -5.93 19.63 -8.74
C TYR A 347 -5.26 20.21 -9.98
N GLU A 348 -6.06 20.47 -11.00
CA GLU A 348 -5.66 21.33 -12.11
C GLU A 348 -5.56 22.76 -11.59
N ASP A 349 -6.60 23.19 -10.84
CA ASP A 349 -6.66 24.48 -10.15
C ASP A 349 -7.15 24.28 -8.71
N ARG A 350 -6.28 24.60 -7.74
CA ARG A 350 -6.58 24.42 -6.32
C ARG A 350 -7.57 25.46 -5.80
N ASP A 351 -7.53 26.68 -6.31
CA ASP A 351 -8.32 27.79 -5.78
C ASP A 351 -9.75 27.67 -6.28
N ARG A 352 -9.95 27.31 -7.56
CA ARG A 352 -11.28 26.93 -8.10
C ARG A 352 -11.89 25.75 -7.34
N TYR A 353 -11.10 24.72 -7.04
CA TYR A 353 -11.59 23.58 -6.26
C TYR A 353 -12.06 23.98 -4.85
N LYS A 354 -11.32 24.87 -4.20
CA LYS A 354 -11.64 25.37 -2.86
C LYS A 354 -12.83 26.33 -2.87
N SER A 355 -13.08 27.06 -3.95
CA SER A 355 -14.26 27.92 -4.11
C SER A 355 -15.54 27.15 -4.46
N GLY A 356 -15.47 25.82 -4.64
CA GLY A 356 -16.63 24.94 -4.78
C GLY A 356 -16.63 24.11 -6.07
N ASP A 357 -15.82 24.45 -7.06
CA ASP A 357 -15.80 23.78 -8.36
C ASP A 357 -15.06 22.44 -8.29
N LYS A 358 -15.82 21.34 -8.11
CA LYS A 358 -15.24 20.00 -7.98
C LYS A 358 -14.63 19.47 -9.28
N SER A 359 -14.93 20.07 -10.43
CA SER A 359 -14.36 19.66 -11.72
C SER A 359 -12.86 19.96 -11.82
N ALA A 360 -12.34 20.90 -11.02
CA ALA A 360 -10.92 21.23 -10.98
C ALA A 360 -10.02 20.15 -10.33
N LYS A 361 -10.60 19.01 -9.90
CA LYS A 361 -9.85 17.84 -9.42
C LYS A 361 -9.43 16.98 -10.60
N ILE A 362 -8.15 16.61 -10.65
CA ILE A 362 -7.63 15.72 -11.70
C ILE A 362 -8.16 14.30 -11.41
N ALA A 363 -8.83 13.70 -12.39
CA ALA A 363 -9.09 12.26 -12.40
C ALA A 363 -7.78 11.53 -12.64
N ILE A 364 -7.50 10.55 -11.80
CA ILE A 364 -6.21 9.87 -11.74
C ILE A 364 -6.46 8.41 -12.15
N PRO A 365 -5.75 7.89 -13.15
CA PRO A 365 -5.89 6.49 -13.55
C PRO A 365 -5.30 5.53 -12.52
N ASP A 366 -5.67 4.26 -12.59
CA ASP A 366 -5.09 3.24 -11.73
C ASP A 366 -3.72 2.78 -12.25
N LEU A 367 -3.52 2.76 -13.57
CA LEU A 367 -2.29 2.31 -14.20
C LEU A 367 -2.08 3.02 -15.54
N VAL A 368 -0.84 3.35 -15.87
CA VAL A 368 -0.47 3.90 -17.18
C VAL A 368 0.74 3.13 -17.71
N ILE A 369 0.58 2.52 -18.87
CA ILE A 369 1.62 1.71 -19.53
C ILE A 369 2.17 2.46 -20.74
N SER A 370 3.48 2.47 -20.90
CA SER A 370 4.18 2.91 -22.10
C SER A 370 4.58 1.70 -22.95
N ASP A 371 3.90 1.51 -24.08
CA ASP A 371 4.31 0.60 -25.15
C ASP A 371 5.16 1.39 -26.16
N VAL A 372 6.47 1.30 -25.98
CA VAL A 372 7.44 2.06 -26.79
C VAL A 372 7.48 1.53 -28.23
N ASP A 373 7.30 0.23 -28.43
CA ASP A 373 7.42 -0.42 -29.74
C ASP A 373 6.30 0.03 -30.69
N ARG A 374 5.12 0.34 -30.14
CA ARG A 374 3.97 0.88 -30.89
C ARG A 374 3.78 2.39 -30.75
N SER A 375 4.62 3.05 -29.95
CA SER A 375 4.43 4.47 -29.57
C SER A 375 3.03 4.73 -29.01
N GLU A 376 2.60 3.88 -28.08
CA GLU A 376 1.27 3.91 -27.47
C GLU A 376 1.37 4.10 -25.95
N ILE A 377 0.46 4.89 -25.39
CA ILE A 377 0.27 4.99 -23.94
C ILE A 377 -1.10 4.45 -23.59
N ILE A 378 -1.14 3.40 -22.78
CA ILE A 378 -2.39 2.79 -22.33
C ILE A 378 -2.75 3.36 -20.96
N ASN A 379 -3.83 4.13 -20.92
CA ASN A 379 -4.35 4.80 -19.73
C ASN A 379 -5.50 3.98 -19.14
N ILE A 380 -5.28 3.34 -18.00
CA ILE A 380 -6.10 2.25 -17.49
C ILE A 380 -6.87 2.66 -16.24
N GLU A 381 -8.17 2.36 -16.24
CA GLU A 381 -9.02 2.36 -15.05
C GLU A 381 -9.37 0.92 -14.65
N GLY A 382 -9.25 0.59 -13.37
CA GLY A 382 -9.64 -0.70 -12.81
C GLY A 382 -11.00 -0.64 -12.14
N LYS A 383 -11.88 -1.60 -12.43
CA LYS A 383 -13.15 -1.75 -11.71
C LYS A 383 -13.54 -3.19 -11.44
N GLN A 384 -14.37 -3.39 -10.42
CA GLN A 384 -15.15 -4.62 -10.33
C GLN A 384 -16.07 -4.74 -11.54
N PHE A 385 -16.27 -5.95 -12.05
CA PHE A 385 -17.09 -6.26 -13.21
C PHE A 385 -18.49 -5.60 -13.11
N ILE A 386 -19.11 -5.69 -11.94
CA ILE A 386 -20.44 -5.13 -11.68
C ILE A 386 -20.51 -3.59 -11.74
N LYS A 387 -19.35 -2.91 -11.71
CA LYS A 387 -19.20 -1.45 -11.71
C LYS A 387 -18.73 -0.90 -13.05
N VAL A 388 -18.90 -1.65 -14.14
CA VAL A 388 -18.48 -1.26 -15.50
C VAL A 388 -18.96 0.14 -15.90
N ASP A 389 -20.22 0.50 -15.61
CA ASP A 389 -20.77 1.83 -15.92
C ASP A 389 -20.06 2.97 -15.18
N ILE A 390 -19.58 2.72 -13.96
CA ILE A 390 -18.80 3.69 -13.19
C ILE A 390 -17.43 3.86 -13.85
N GLY A 391 -16.76 2.76 -14.17
CA GLY A 391 -15.46 2.77 -14.82
C GLY A 391 -15.48 3.49 -16.17
N LEU A 392 -16.50 3.25 -17.00
CA LEU A 392 -16.67 3.93 -18.29
C LEU A 392 -16.82 5.46 -18.13
N ARG A 393 -17.52 5.92 -17.10
CA ARG A 393 -17.63 7.36 -16.79
C ARG A 393 -16.32 7.94 -16.29
N GLU A 394 -15.62 7.26 -15.40
CA GLU A 394 -14.33 7.73 -14.87
C GLU A 394 -13.25 7.81 -15.95
N LEU A 395 -13.23 6.84 -16.87
CA LEU A 395 -12.36 6.81 -18.04
C LEU A 395 -12.52 8.07 -18.93
N SER A 396 -13.73 8.63 -19.01
CA SER A 396 -13.96 9.87 -19.76
C SER A 396 -13.29 11.10 -19.12
N GLY A 397 -12.98 11.06 -17.83
CA GLY A 397 -12.44 12.19 -17.06
C GLY A 397 -10.91 12.39 -17.15
N PHE A 398 -10.18 11.55 -17.88
CA PHE A 398 -8.71 11.58 -17.88
C PHE A 398 -8.05 12.68 -18.72
N ASP A 399 -8.82 13.56 -19.37
CA ASP A 399 -8.29 14.63 -20.24
C ASP A 399 -7.20 15.47 -19.56
N ALA A 400 -7.44 15.87 -18.30
CA ALA A 400 -6.50 16.69 -17.55
C ALA A 400 -5.19 15.95 -17.24
N PHE A 401 -5.27 14.67 -16.85
CA PHE A 401 -4.09 13.85 -16.58
C PHE A 401 -3.29 13.64 -17.87
N GLU A 402 -3.97 13.31 -18.97
CA GLU A 402 -3.36 13.11 -20.28
C GLU A 402 -2.64 14.38 -20.75
N LYS A 403 -3.29 15.53 -20.69
CA LYS A 403 -2.69 16.81 -21.10
C LYS A 403 -1.49 17.20 -20.25
N ILE A 404 -1.58 17.08 -18.92
CA ILE A 404 -0.55 17.56 -17.99
C ILE A 404 0.67 16.64 -17.98
N TYR A 405 0.46 15.32 -18.14
CA TYR A 405 1.51 14.33 -17.99
C TYR A 405 1.82 13.61 -19.29
N ILE A 406 0.85 12.91 -19.88
CA ILE A 406 1.10 12.04 -21.03
C ILE A 406 1.50 12.86 -22.26
N SER A 407 0.66 13.78 -22.74
CA SER A 407 0.97 14.61 -23.92
C SER A 407 2.14 15.56 -23.68
N HIS A 408 2.43 15.93 -22.42
CA HIS A 408 3.57 16.79 -22.11
C HIS A 408 4.91 16.03 -22.21
N TYR A 409 4.99 14.82 -21.65
CA TYR A 409 6.24 14.04 -21.60
C TYR A 409 6.39 13.03 -22.74
N TYR A 410 5.28 12.60 -23.36
CA TYR A 410 5.19 11.64 -24.45
C TYR A 410 4.33 12.20 -25.61
N PRO A 411 4.73 13.34 -26.22
CA PRO A 411 3.87 14.12 -27.14
C PRO A 411 3.46 13.39 -28.43
N ASN A 412 4.23 12.40 -28.86
CA ASN A 412 3.99 11.67 -30.10
C ASN A 412 3.25 10.34 -29.89
N ALA A 413 2.95 9.99 -28.64
CA ALA A 413 2.36 8.69 -28.35
C ALA A 413 0.84 8.73 -28.55
N ARG A 414 0.30 7.66 -29.15
CA ARG A 414 -1.15 7.46 -29.27
C ARG A 414 -1.69 7.04 -27.91
N ILE A 415 -2.62 7.82 -27.37
CA ILE A 415 -3.24 7.54 -26.08
C ILE A 415 -4.43 6.60 -26.28
N ILE A 416 -4.46 5.49 -25.55
CA ILE A 416 -5.54 4.52 -25.54
C ILE A 416 -6.09 4.44 -24.13
N ARG A 417 -7.37 4.76 -23.98
CA ARG A 417 -8.07 4.57 -22.70
C ARG A 417 -8.66 3.18 -22.63
N SER A 418 -8.41 2.45 -21.55
CA SER A 418 -8.86 1.08 -21.41
C SER A 418 -9.41 0.79 -20.02
N LEU A 419 -10.57 0.12 -19.97
CA LEU A 419 -11.16 -0.37 -18.74
C LEU A 419 -10.72 -1.81 -18.49
N VAL A 420 -10.20 -2.07 -17.29
CA VAL A 420 -9.80 -3.38 -16.79
C VAL A 420 -10.76 -3.81 -15.71
N LEU A 421 -11.36 -4.99 -15.87
CA LEU A 421 -12.37 -5.49 -14.94
C LEU A 421 -11.90 -6.72 -14.17
N PHE A 422 -12.33 -6.81 -12.92
CA PHE A 422 -12.17 -7.99 -12.08
C PHE A 422 -13.50 -8.57 -11.62
N GLY A 423 -13.62 -9.88 -11.59
CA GLY A 423 -14.75 -10.62 -11.03
C GLY A 423 -15.68 -11.18 -12.10
N SER A 424 -16.85 -11.69 -11.68
CA SER A 424 -17.81 -12.41 -12.51
C SER A 424 -17.39 -13.85 -12.87
N SER A 425 -18.38 -14.63 -13.31
CA SER A 425 -18.20 -15.97 -13.91
C SER A 425 -18.22 -15.95 -15.44
N GLU A 426 -18.42 -14.76 -16.03
CA GLU A 426 -18.41 -14.55 -17.47
C GLU A 426 -17.07 -14.99 -18.10
N ASN A 427 -17.15 -15.41 -19.35
CA ASN A 427 -16.06 -16.05 -20.08
C ASN A 427 -15.67 -15.32 -21.37
N GLU A 428 -16.37 -14.22 -21.68
CA GLU A 428 -16.20 -13.40 -22.87
C GLU A 428 -16.55 -11.93 -22.57
N ILE A 429 -16.22 -11.04 -23.51
CA ILE A 429 -16.66 -9.64 -23.52
C ILE A 429 -17.60 -9.50 -24.71
N SER A 430 -18.91 -9.52 -24.46
CA SER A 430 -19.94 -9.48 -25.49
C SER A 430 -21.17 -8.71 -25.02
N GLU A 431 -22.11 -8.47 -25.94
CA GLU A 431 -23.44 -7.96 -25.59
C GLU A 431 -24.21 -8.91 -24.66
N VAL A 432 -23.89 -10.20 -24.64
CA VAL A 432 -24.50 -11.16 -23.72
C VAL A 432 -24.01 -10.93 -22.29
N SER A 433 -22.70 -10.76 -22.12
CA SER A 433 -22.10 -10.49 -20.80
C SER A 433 -22.38 -9.06 -20.32
N PHE A 434 -22.65 -8.11 -21.23
CA PHE A 434 -22.96 -6.72 -20.91
C PHE A 434 -24.16 -6.17 -21.73
N PRO A 435 -25.39 -6.63 -21.44
CA PRO A 435 -26.57 -6.34 -22.28
C PRO A 435 -27.02 -4.88 -22.26
N LYS A 436 -26.45 -4.06 -21.38
CA LYS A 436 -26.78 -2.63 -21.23
C LYS A 436 -25.76 -1.71 -21.87
N LEU A 437 -24.63 -2.24 -22.35
CA LEU A 437 -23.57 -1.43 -22.94
C LEU A 437 -23.77 -1.29 -24.44
N SER A 438 -23.48 -0.10 -24.95
CA SER A 438 -23.38 0.12 -26.39
C SER A 438 -22.13 -0.55 -26.94
N GLN A 439 -22.12 -0.85 -28.24
CA GLN A 439 -20.90 -1.35 -28.91
C GLN A 439 -19.71 -0.39 -28.73
N CYS A 440 -19.95 0.93 -28.73
CA CYS A 440 -18.93 1.95 -28.51
C CYS A 440 -18.34 1.94 -27.10
N ASP A 441 -19.06 1.40 -26.11
CA ASP A 441 -18.57 1.24 -24.74
C ASP A 441 -17.91 -0.12 -24.52
N LEU A 442 -18.45 -1.18 -25.13
CA LEU A 442 -17.84 -2.51 -25.12
C LEU A 442 -16.39 -2.48 -25.59
N VAL A 443 -16.08 -1.76 -26.67
CA VAL A 443 -14.70 -1.65 -27.19
C VAL A 443 -13.72 -0.98 -26.23
N LYS A 444 -14.19 -0.29 -25.18
CA LYS A 444 -13.32 0.32 -24.15
C LYS A 444 -12.88 -0.69 -23.10
N ILE A 445 -13.54 -1.84 -22.98
CA ILE A 445 -13.17 -2.92 -22.04
C ILE A 445 -11.97 -3.67 -22.62
N GLY A 446 -10.76 -3.36 -22.15
CA GLY A 446 -9.56 -3.97 -22.70
C GLY A 446 -9.26 -5.36 -22.15
N PHE A 447 -9.68 -5.66 -20.92
CA PHE A 447 -9.34 -6.91 -20.26
C PHE A 447 -10.32 -7.21 -19.12
N VAL A 448 -10.67 -8.49 -18.96
CA VAL A 448 -11.40 -9.01 -17.79
C VAL A 448 -10.61 -10.16 -17.18
N LEU A 449 -10.34 -10.10 -15.88
CA LEU A 449 -9.91 -11.25 -15.08
C LEU A 449 -11.12 -11.74 -14.26
N ASN A 450 -11.64 -12.92 -14.59
CA ASN A 450 -12.81 -13.45 -13.90
C ASN A 450 -12.46 -14.14 -12.58
N GLU A 451 -13.45 -14.54 -11.79
CA GLU A 451 -13.26 -15.14 -10.45
C GLU A 451 -12.54 -16.50 -10.48
N ASN A 452 -12.56 -17.18 -11.62
CA ASN A 452 -11.87 -18.45 -11.84
C ASN A 452 -10.44 -18.26 -12.39
N GLY A 453 -9.98 -17.01 -12.51
CA GLY A 453 -8.65 -16.68 -13.04
C GLY A 453 -8.55 -16.70 -14.56
N LYS A 454 -9.68 -16.79 -15.28
CA LYS A 454 -9.67 -16.72 -16.74
C LYS A 454 -9.36 -15.31 -17.19
N MET A 455 -8.43 -15.22 -18.13
CA MET A 455 -7.94 -13.98 -18.73
C MET A 455 -8.65 -13.76 -20.05
N ILE A 456 -9.51 -12.74 -20.12
CA ILE A 456 -10.41 -12.53 -21.25
C ILE A 456 -10.01 -11.23 -21.95
N LEU A 457 -9.73 -11.34 -23.25
CA LEU A 457 -9.49 -10.24 -24.17
C LEU A 457 -10.55 -10.23 -25.26
N GLN A 458 -10.61 -9.12 -26.01
CA GLN A 458 -11.40 -8.99 -27.22
C GLN A 458 -10.55 -8.44 -28.36
N THR A 459 -11.13 -8.37 -29.56
CA THR A 459 -10.43 -7.87 -30.76
C THR A 459 -9.87 -6.45 -30.58
N HIS A 460 -10.56 -5.60 -29.83
CA HIS A 460 -10.17 -4.20 -29.60
C HIS A 460 -9.31 -3.99 -28.35
N SER A 461 -8.96 -5.06 -27.62
CA SER A 461 -8.02 -4.96 -26.52
C SER A 461 -6.68 -4.40 -27.00
N PRO A 462 -6.01 -3.55 -26.19
CA PRO A 462 -4.66 -3.08 -26.50
C PRO A 462 -3.73 -4.21 -26.91
N GLU A 463 -2.95 -4.02 -27.97
CA GLU A 463 -2.06 -5.06 -28.51
C GLU A 463 -1.03 -5.54 -27.48
N ILE A 464 -0.56 -4.63 -26.63
CA ILE A 464 0.36 -4.98 -25.55
C ILE A 464 -0.25 -5.97 -24.54
N PHE A 465 -1.57 -5.96 -24.34
CA PHE A 465 -2.24 -6.94 -23.47
C PHE A 465 -2.24 -8.32 -24.13
N LYS A 466 -2.55 -8.39 -25.43
CA LYS A 466 -2.53 -9.64 -26.21
C LYS A 466 -1.13 -10.24 -26.24
N GLU A 467 -0.12 -9.41 -26.49
CA GLU A 467 1.28 -9.82 -26.49
C GLU A 467 1.71 -10.37 -25.13
N ALA A 468 1.41 -9.65 -24.05
CA ALA A 468 1.73 -10.07 -22.69
C ALA A 468 1.14 -11.45 -22.34
N LEU A 469 -0.15 -11.66 -22.62
CA LEU A 469 -0.81 -12.94 -22.32
C LEU A 469 -0.35 -14.07 -23.23
N LYS A 470 -0.09 -13.79 -24.51
CA LYS A 470 0.49 -14.78 -25.44
C LYS A 470 1.86 -15.23 -24.96
N ASN A 471 2.72 -14.31 -24.54
CA ASN A 471 4.05 -14.62 -24.04
C ASN A 471 3.97 -15.40 -22.71
N LEU A 472 3.03 -15.06 -21.82
CA LEU A 472 2.76 -15.82 -20.60
C LEU A 472 2.32 -17.25 -20.89
N HIS A 473 1.34 -17.46 -21.78
CA HIS A 473 0.88 -18.80 -22.16
C HIS A 473 2.01 -19.60 -22.83
N SER A 474 2.75 -18.96 -23.73
CA SER A 474 3.91 -19.57 -24.39
C SER A 474 4.98 -20.01 -23.40
N PHE A 475 5.21 -19.27 -22.31
CA PHE A 475 6.15 -19.66 -21.25
C PHE A 475 5.72 -20.98 -20.57
N TYR A 476 4.42 -21.24 -20.46
CA TYR A 476 3.88 -22.50 -19.95
C TYR A 476 3.67 -23.57 -21.03
N GLY A 477 4.05 -23.31 -22.29
CA GLY A 477 3.80 -24.22 -23.41
C GLY A 477 2.31 -24.35 -23.76
N LEU A 478 1.48 -23.37 -23.39
CA LEU A 478 0.06 -23.31 -23.68
C LEU A 478 -0.18 -22.47 -24.94
N ASN A 479 -1.23 -22.81 -25.67
CA ASN A 479 -1.76 -21.94 -26.72
C ASN A 479 -2.65 -20.87 -26.07
N PHE A 480 -2.56 -19.64 -26.57
CA PHE A 480 -3.44 -18.53 -26.16
C PHE A 480 -4.60 -18.40 -27.13
#